data_AF-A0AAV2HSF6-F1
#
_entry.id   AF-A0AAV2HSF6-F1
#
_cell.length_a   1.000
_cell.length_b   1.000
_cell.length_c   1.000
_cell.angle_alpha   90.00
_cell.angle_beta   90.00
_cell.angle_gamma   90.00
#
_symmetry.space_group_name_H-M   'P 1'
#
loop_
_entity.id
_entity.type
_entity.pdbx_description
1 polymer ?
#
loop_
_entity_poly.entity_id
_entity_poly.type
_entity_poly.pdbx_seq_one_letter_code
_entity_poly.pdbx_strand_id
1 'polypeptide(L)'
;KKVARTLCWAVILEFQSHFLYYLALNHRNGAIRRFPFAAHYGLWYCRAQFLVVYHHLIWSIPSQVSRFDGVQPYDDPCCMSGLYNMTDHLRKFDPGLHAFMKSYVYIPLAATRRLSSRIARTVVTYLVITLWHGTALRYFKWMVGTFLGLLMDYLGKLLETCSIGVYLASMVPLIIFFN
;
A
#
# COMPACT_ATOMS: atom_id res chain seq x y z
N LYS A 1 20.82 -18.09 -4.51
CA LYS A 1 20.18 -16.92 -5.20
C LYS A 1 19.24 -16.14 -4.27
N LYS A 2 18.22 -16.75 -3.64
CA LYS A 2 17.28 -16.01 -2.74
C LYS A 2 17.95 -15.48 -1.46
N VAL A 3 18.81 -16.27 -0.80
CA VAL A 3 19.55 -15.84 0.41
C VAL A 3 20.43 -14.62 0.14
N ALA A 4 21.21 -14.63 -0.93
CA ALA A 4 22.04 -13.49 -1.32
C ALA A 4 21.22 -12.22 -1.60
N ARG A 5 20.03 -12.37 -2.21
CA ARG A 5 19.09 -11.26 -2.41
C ARG A 5 18.57 -10.71 -1.08
N THR A 6 18.18 -11.58 -0.15
CA THR A 6 17.74 -11.18 1.20
C THR A 6 18.86 -10.48 1.97
N LEU A 7 20.09 -10.98 1.92
CA LEU A 7 21.25 -10.33 2.55
C LEU A 7 21.53 -8.95 1.94
N CYS A 8 21.44 -8.83 0.61
CA CYS A 8 21.57 -7.53 -0.06
C CYS A 8 20.50 -6.54 0.41
N TRP A 9 19.23 -6.95 0.47
CA TRP A 9 18.16 -6.12 1.01
C TRP A 9 18.34 -5.77 2.49
N ALA A 10 18.92 -6.68 3.29
CA ALA A 10 19.24 -6.41 4.69
C ALA A 10 20.30 -5.32 4.82
N VAL A 11 21.37 -5.37 4.01
CA VAL A 11 22.38 -4.30 3.96
C VAL A 11 21.76 -2.98 3.52
N ILE A 12 20.86 -2.99 2.53
CA ILE A 12 20.14 -1.77 2.10
C ILE A 12 19.27 -1.22 3.23
N LEU A 13 18.55 -2.08 3.96
CA LEU A 13 17.72 -1.66 5.09
C LEU A 13 18.58 -1.02 6.20
N GLU A 14 19.72 -1.62 6.53
CA GLU A 14 20.65 -1.10 7.53
C GLU A 14 21.29 0.23 7.08
N PHE A 15 21.66 0.34 5.81
CA PHE A 15 22.14 1.61 5.26
C PHE A 15 21.06 2.69 5.37
N GLN A 16 19.83 2.36 4.99
CA GLN A 16 18.69 3.27 5.05
C GLN A 16 18.37 3.72 6.48
N SER A 17 18.43 2.81 7.46
CA SER A 17 18.17 3.12 8.87
C SER A 17 19.26 4.00 9.49
N HIS A 18 20.54 3.77 9.14
CA HIS A 18 21.68 4.49 9.69
C HIS A 18 21.92 5.86 9.05
N PHE A 19 21.77 6.00 7.73
CA PHE A 19 22.21 7.20 7.02
C PHE A 19 21.10 8.17 6.64
N LEU A 20 19.86 7.70 6.45
CA LEU A 20 18.81 8.55 5.87
C LEU A 20 17.90 9.22 6.91
N TYR A 21 17.98 8.83 8.18
CA TYR A 21 17.34 9.47 9.36
C TYR A 21 15.84 9.85 9.26
N TYR A 22 15.12 9.47 8.20
CA TYR A 22 13.71 9.85 7.99
C TYR A 22 12.77 9.23 9.01
N LEU A 23 13.20 8.15 9.67
CA LEU A 23 12.51 7.54 10.82
C LEU A 23 12.69 8.39 12.07
N ALA A 24 13.91 8.85 12.36
CA ALA A 24 14.21 9.72 13.51
C ALA A 24 13.50 11.07 13.41
N LEU A 25 13.35 11.60 12.18
CA LEU A 25 12.60 12.85 11.93
C LEU A 25 11.15 12.80 12.45
N ASN A 26 10.50 11.62 12.52
CA ASN A 26 9.14 11.49 13.06
C ASN A 26 9.02 11.94 14.51
N HIS A 27 10.10 11.89 15.28
CA HIS A 27 10.09 12.29 16.69
C HIS A 27 10.32 13.80 16.87
N ARG A 28 10.74 14.52 15.81
CA ARG A 28 10.92 15.99 15.80
C ARG A 28 9.84 16.68 14.96
N ASN A 29 8.61 16.65 15.47
CA ASN A 29 7.45 17.29 14.82
C ASN A 29 7.64 18.78 14.49
N GLY A 30 8.42 19.52 15.29
CA GLY A 30 8.69 20.95 15.06
C GLY A 30 9.49 21.24 13.79
N ALA A 31 10.40 20.35 13.39
CA ALA A 31 11.22 20.50 12.19
C ALA A 31 10.43 20.14 10.92
N ILE A 32 9.69 19.03 10.95
CA ILE A 32 8.89 18.57 9.81
C ILE A 32 7.85 19.62 9.41
N ARG A 33 7.18 20.26 10.37
CA ARG A 33 6.13 21.26 10.08
C ARG A 33 6.59 22.45 9.24
N ARG A 34 7.90 22.72 9.19
CA ARG A 34 8.48 23.84 8.42
C ARG A 34 8.90 23.43 7.01
N PHE A 35 8.84 22.15 6.68
CA PHE A 35 9.25 21.69 5.36
C PHE A 35 8.29 22.19 4.27
N PRO A 36 8.79 22.52 3.07
CA PRO A 36 7.91 22.78 1.94
C PRO A 36 7.13 21.51 1.58
N PHE A 37 6.06 21.68 0.80
CA PHE A 37 5.20 20.58 0.38
C PHE A 37 6.01 19.47 -0.31
N ALA A 38 6.87 19.82 -1.26
CA ALA A 38 7.72 18.86 -1.98
C ALA A 38 8.59 17.99 -1.04
N ALA A 39 9.16 18.58 0.02
CA ALA A 39 9.96 17.85 0.99
C ALA A 39 9.11 16.88 1.84
N HIS A 40 7.85 17.22 2.12
CA HIS A 40 6.92 16.28 2.74
C HIS A 40 6.64 15.07 1.83
N TYR A 41 6.47 15.27 0.52
CA TYR A 41 6.28 14.15 -0.42
C TYR A 41 7.52 13.26 -0.50
N GLY A 42 8.71 13.86 -0.62
CA GLY A 42 9.96 13.11 -0.62
C GLY A 42 10.13 12.27 0.65
N LEU A 43 9.79 12.86 1.81
CA LEU A 43 9.84 12.17 3.10
C LEU A 43 8.84 10.99 3.15
N TRP A 44 7.61 11.18 2.68
CA TRP A 44 6.61 10.12 2.57
C TRP A 44 7.06 9.01 1.63
N TYR A 45 7.63 9.37 0.47
CA TYR A 45 8.14 8.41 -0.51
C TYR A 45 9.28 7.56 0.08
N CYS A 46 10.28 8.18 0.70
CA CYS A 46 11.40 7.46 1.34
C CYS A 46 10.90 6.50 2.42
N ARG A 47 9.90 6.91 3.21
CA ARG A 47 9.27 6.04 4.22
C ARG A 47 8.53 4.87 3.61
N ALA A 48 7.83 5.09 2.50
CA ALA A 48 7.17 4.01 1.77
C ALA A 48 8.19 3.00 1.23
N GLN A 49 9.31 3.48 0.67
CA GLN A 49 10.40 2.58 0.21
C GLN A 49 10.99 1.77 1.36
N PHE A 50 11.28 2.40 2.49
CA PHE A 50 11.75 1.70 3.68
C PHE A 50 10.81 0.58 4.09
N LEU A 51 9.50 0.88 4.11
CA LEU A 51 8.48 -0.07 4.49
C LEU A 51 8.46 -1.29 3.55
N VAL A 52 8.64 -1.09 2.25
CA VAL A 52 8.71 -2.18 1.26
C VAL A 52 9.93 -3.07 1.52
N VAL A 53 11.12 -2.48 1.71
CA VAL A 53 12.35 -3.24 1.98
C VAL A 53 12.23 -4.01 3.30
N TYR A 54 11.69 -3.35 4.34
CA TYR A 54 11.44 -3.98 5.64
C TYR A 54 10.48 -5.17 5.52
N HIS A 55 9.35 -5.01 4.81
CA HIS A 55 8.40 -6.11 4.60
C HIS A 55 8.99 -7.23 3.75
N HIS A 56 9.84 -6.92 2.77
CA HIS A 56 10.53 -7.96 2.02
C HIS A 56 11.41 -8.85 2.93
N LEU A 57 12.09 -8.24 3.90
CA LEU A 57 12.94 -8.97 4.84
C LEU A 57 12.14 -9.76 5.89
N ILE A 58 11.10 -9.16 6.47
CA ILE A 58 10.28 -9.82 7.49
C ILE A 58 9.63 -11.09 6.95
N TRP A 59 9.21 -11.08 5.67
CA TRP A 59 8.61 -12.24 5.00
C TRP A 59 9.63 -13.19 4.36
N SER A 60 10.90 -12.77 4.19
CA SER A 60 11.94 -13.62 3.59
C SER A 60 12.25 -14.85 4.42
N ILE A 61 12.37 -14.72 5.75
CA ILE A 61 12.72 -15.86 6.63
C ILE A 61 11.55 -16.84 6.77
N PRO A 62 10.33 -16.41 7.17
CA PRO A 62 9.19 -17.32 7.28
C PRO A 62 8.88 -18.04 5.96
N SER A 63 8.99 -17.35 4.82
CA SER A 63 8.76 -17.98 3.52
C SER A 63 9.78 -19.07 3.17
N GLN A 64 11.02 -19.02 3.67
CA GLN A 64 11.95 -20.14 3.49
C GLN A 64 11.61 -21.29 4.43
N VAL A 65 11.25 -20.99 5.68
CA VAL A 65 10.85 -22.01 6.67
C VAL A 65 9.61 -22.75 6.18
N SER A 66 8.58 -22.05 5.72
CA SER A 66 7.37 -22.69 5.16
C SER A 66 7.70 -23.61 3.98
N ARG A 67 8.62 -23.22 3.09
CA ARG A 67 9.06 -24.08 1.99
C ARG A 67 9.81 -25.32 2.46
N PHE A 68 10.57 -25.22 3.54
CA PHE A 68 11.24 -26.37 4.15
C PHE A 68 10.21 -27.38 4.67
N ASP A 69 9.09 -26.89 5.23
CA ASP A 69 7.97 -27.72 5.68
C ASP A 69 7.05 -28.20 4.54
N GLY A 70 7.41 -27.94 3.27
CA GLY A 70 6.60 -28.29 2.10
C GLY A 70 5.37 -27.40 1.87
N VAL A 71 5.20 -26.33 2.64
CA VAL A 71 4.11 -25.36 2.52
C VAL A 71 4.50 -24.26 1.53
N GLN A 72 3.65 -24.01 0.53
CA GLN A 72 3.86 -22.90 -0.41
C GLN A 72 3.50 -21.55 0.25
N PRO A 73 4.47 -20.63 0.43
CA PRO A 73 4.19 -19.31 0.97
C PRO A 73 3.52 -18.41 -0.08
N TYR A 74 2.92 -17.31 0.36
CA TYR A 74 2.46 -16.24 -0.52
C TYR A 74 3.62 -15.61 -1.31
N ASP A 75 3.28 -14.95 -2.41
CA ASP A 75 4.23 -14.23 -3.25
C ASP A 75 4.96 -13.12 -2.46
N ASP A 76 6.22 -12.89 -2.85
CA ASP A 76 7.01 -11.79 -2.30
C ASP A 76 6.32 -10.44 -2.60
N PRO A 77 6.38 -9.46 -1.68
CA PRO A 77 5.82 -8.13 -1.93
C PRO A 77 6.46 -7.52 -3.19
N CYS A 78 5.62 -6.98 -4.08
CA CYS A 78 6.11 -6.38 -5.31
C CYS A 78 6.59 -4.94 -5.07
N CYS A 79 7.27 -4.35 -6.07
CA CYS A 79 7.63 -2.94 -6.02
C CYS A 79 6.37 -2.07 -5.95
N MET A 80 6.12 -1.44 -4.79
CA MET A 80 4.94 -0.60 -4.57
C MET A 80 4.94 0.65 -5.46
N SER A 81 6.11 1.17 -5.84
CA SER A 81 6.20 2.34 -6.73
C SER A 81 5.75 2.07 -8.16
N GLY A 82 5.71 0.81 -8.59
CA GLY A 82 5.26 0.45 -9.94
C GLY A 82 3.75 0.23 -10.05
N LEU A 83 3.00 0.34 -8.94
CA LEU A 83 1.56 0.14 -8.93
C LEU A 83 0.85 1.49 -9.02
N TYR A 84 -0.14 1.57 -9.91
CA TYR A 84 -0.92 2.77 -10.18
C TYR A 84 -2.29 2.76 -9.48
N ASN A 85 -2.80 1.57 -9.13
CA ASN A 85 -4.08 1.39 -8.46
C ASN A 85 -3.90 1.20 -6.94
N MET A 86 -4.67 1.93 -6.15
CA MET A 86 -4.72 1.76 -4.69
C MET A 86 -5.17 0.34 -4.30
N THR A 87 -6.07 -0.26 -5.07
CA THR A 87 -6.55 -1.64 -4.89
C THR A 87 -5.40 -2.66 -5.01
N ASP A 88 -4.48 -2.44 -5.95
CA ASP A 88 -3.33 -3.33 -6.14
C ASP A 88 -2.28 -3.10 -5.08
N HIS A 89 -2.05 -1.84 -4.66
CA HIS A 89 -1.19 -1.53 -3.52
C HIS A 89 -1.61 -2.32 -2.29
N LEU A 90 -2.88 -2.26 -1.91
CA LEU A 90 -3.37 -2.93 -0.70
C LEU A 90 -3.33 -4.46 -0.80
N ARG A 91 -3.53 -5.02 -2.00
CA ARG A 91 -3.47 -6.46 -2.22
C ARG A 91 -2.04 -7.00 -2.16
N LYS A 92 -1.07 -6.25 -2.68
CA LYS A 92 0.31 -6.70 -2.88
C LYS A 92 1.28 -6.22 -1.79
N PHE A 93 0.89 -5.21 -1.01
CA PHE A 93 1.67 -4.72 0.13
C PHE A 93 1.91 -5.81 1.18
N ASP A 94 0.82 -6.48 1.57
CA ASP A 94 0.86 -7.63 2.47
C ASP A 94 -0.20 -8.65 2.02
N PRO A 95 0.19 -9.65 1.21
CA PRO A 95 -0.71 -10.67 0.71
C PRO A 95 -1.34 -11.53 1.83
N GLY A 96 -0.59 -11.77 2.91
CA GLY A 96 -1.03 -12.59 4.04
C GLY A 96 -2.12 -11.89 4.85
N LEU A 97 -1.87 -10.63 5.23
CA LEU A 97 -2.86 -9.78 5.91
C LEU A 97 -4.10 -9.58 5.04
N HIS A 98 -3.92 -9.31 3.75
CA HIS A 98 -5.05 -9.15 2.84
C HIS A 98 -5.87 -10.44 2.72
N ALA A 99 -5.23 -11.61 2.59
CA ALA A 99 -5.92 -12.89 2.55
C ALA A 99 -6.69 -13.16 3.86
N PHE A 100 -6.08 -12.87 5.01
CA PHE A 100 -6.72 -13.00 6.32
C PHE A 100 -7.95 -12.09 6.43
N MET A 101 -7.79 -10.80 6.17
CA MET A 101 -8.89 -9.82 6.25
C MET A 101 -10.01 -10.15 5.27
N LYS A 102 -9.67 -10.61 4.07
CA LYS A 102 -10.65 -11.04 3.06
C LYS A 102 -11.47 -12.24 3.57
N SER A 103 -10.81 -13.28 4.05
CA SER A 103 -11.45 -14.54 4.44
C SER A 103 -12.23 -14.45 5.75
N TYR A 104 -11.72 -13.71 6.73
CA TYR A 104 -12.29 -13.69 8.09
C TYR A 104 -13.15 -12.46 8.41
N VAL A 105 -13.02 -11.37 7.66
CA VAL A 105 -13.78 -10.13 7.91
C VAL A 105 -14.66 -9.78 6.72
N TYR A 106 -14.07 -9.62 5.54
CA TYR A 106 -14.78 -9.10 4.38
C TYR A 106 -15.86 -10.05 3.82
N ILE A 107 -15.50 -11.32 3.59
CA ILE A 107 -16.42 -12.33 3.03
C ILE A 107 -17.55 -12.67 4.00
N PRO A 108 -17.32 -12.91 5.31
CA PRO A 108 -18.40 -13.22 6.25
C PRO A 108 -19.44 -12.10 6.38
N LEU A 109 -19.02 -10.84 6.24
CA LEU A 109 -19.91 -9.68 6.27
C LEU A 109 -20.69 -9.47 4.95
N ALA A 110 -20.57 -10.37 3.98
CA ALA A 110 -21.21 -10.28 2.68
C ALA A 110 -22.71 -10.61 2.73
N ALA A 111 -23.51 -9.66 3.24
CA ALA A 111 -24.96 -9.84 3.33
C ALA A 111 -25.69 -9.67 1.98
N THR A 112 -25.33 -8.68 1.15
CA THR A 112 -26.02 -8.41 -0.14
C THR A 112 -25.03 -8.01 -1.24
N ARG A 113 -25.46 -8.02 -2.52
CA ARG A 113 -24.63 -7.50 -3.64
C ARG A 113 -24.74 -5.98 -3.84
N ARG A 114 -25.47 -5.28 -2.98
CA ARG A 114 -25.68 -3.82 -3.08
C ARG A 114 -24.37 -3.06 -2.82
N LEU A 115 -24.21 -1.91 -3.48
CA LEU A 115 -23.05 -1.04 -3.32
C LEU A 115 -22.85 -0.61 -1.85
N SER A 116 -23.93 -0.27 -1.15
CA SER A 116 -23.89 0.10 0.28
C SER A 116 -23.32 -1.01 1.15
N SER A 117 -23.69 -2.26 0.89
CA SER A 117 -23.13 -3.41 1.60
C SER A 117 -21.64 -3.61 1.27
N ARG A 118 -21.22 -3.36 0.01
CA ARG A 118 -19.81 -3.44 -0.38
C ARG A 118 -18.98 -2.37 0.34
N ILE A 119 -19.48 -1.14 0.39
CA ILE A 119 -18.83 -0.03 1.12
C ILE A 119 -18.74 -0.35 2.61
N ALA A 120 -19.85 -0.78 3.23
CA ALA A 120 -19.88 -1.10 4.65
C ALA A 120 -18.85 -2.17 5.04
N ARG A 121 -18.76 -3.26 4.26
CA ARG A 121 -17.74 -4.30 4.45
C ARG A 121 -16.31 -3.79 4.35
N THR A 122 -16.04 -2.97 3.34
CA THR A 122 -14.73 -2.34 3.16
C THR A 122 -14.38 -1.48 4.37
N VAL A 123 -15.31 -0.62 4.81
CA VAL A 123 -15.12 0.25 5.99
C VAL A 123 -14.85 -0.59 7.25
N VAL A 124 -15.65 -1.61 7.52
CA VAL A 124 -15.44 -2.48 8.70
C VAL A 124 -14.09 -3.18 8.63
N THR A 125 -13.69 -3.68 7.46
CA THR A 125 -12.38 -4.33 7.28
C THR A 125 -11.23 -3.38 7.64
N TYR A 126 -11.27 -2.13 7.16
CA TYR A 126 -10.24 -1.13 7.46
C TYR A 126 -10.30 -0.63 8.90
N LEU A 127 -11.48 -0.59 9.53
CA LEU A 127 -11.60 -0.30 10.95
C LEU A 127 -10.92 -1.38 11.79
N VAL A 128 -11.11 -2.66 11.48
CA VAL A 128 -10.41 -3.76 12.17
C VAL A 128 -8.89 -3.65 12.01
N ILE A 129 -8.40 -3.39 10.79
CA ILE A 129 -6.96 -3.15 10.54
C ILE A 129 -6.44 -1.96 11.37
N THR A 130 -7.21 -0.88 11.44
CA THR A 130 -6.82 0.32 12.21
C THR A 130 -6.76 0.03 13.70
N LEU A 131 -7.76 -0.70 14.24
CA LEU A 131 -7.77 -1.12 15.64
C LEU A 131 -6.60 -2.04 15.96
N TRP A 132 -6.22 -2.94 15.05
CA TRP A 132 -5.06 -3.80 15.19
C TRP A 132 -3.74 -3.01 15.29
N HIS A 133 -3.60 -1.92 14.54
CA HIS A 133 -2.44 -1.02 14.65
C HIS A 133 -2.46 -0.15 15.93
N GLY A 134 -3.59 -0.06 16.61
CA GLY A 134 -3.79 0.74 17.82
C GLY A 134 -4.59 2.02 17.59
N THR A 135 -4.95 2.71 18.67
CA THR A 135 -5.91 3.84 18.66
C THR A 135 -5.30 5.20 18.32
N ALA A 136 -4.02 5.24 17.96
CA ALA A 136 -3.36 6.50 17.64
C ALA A 136 -3.96 7.15 16.38
N LEU A 137 -4.23 8.46 16.44
CA LEU A 137 -4.88 9.22 15.36
C LEU A 137 -4.17 9.08 14.00
N ARG A 138 -2.85 8.80 13.98
CA ARG A 138 -2.10 8.56 12.74
C ARG A 138 -2.64 7.40 11.91
N TYR A 139 -3.09 6.32 12.56
CA TYR A 139 -3.61 5.14 11.86
C TYR A 139 -5.01 5.42 11.32
N PHE A 140 -5.82 6.18 12.06
CA PHE A 140 -7.11 6.66 11.56
C PHE A 140 -6.95 7.58 10.33
N LYS A 141 -5.98 8.51 10.34
CA LYS A 141 -5.67 9.34 9.15
C LYS A 141 -5.27 8.48 7.94
N TRP A 142 -4.42 7.47 8.17
CA TRP A 142 -4.03 6.52 7.13
C TRP A 142 -5.22 5.74 6.57
N MET A 143 -6.15 5.29 7.43
CA MET A 143 -7.38 4.62 7.04
C MET A 143 -8.25 5.49 6.12
N VAL A 144 -8.47 6.76 6.51
CA VAL A 144 -9.23 7.72 5.71
C VAL A 144 -8.56 7.96 4.36
N GLY A 145 -7.24 8.18 4.34
CA GLY A 145 -6.50 8.36 3.09
C GLY A 145 -6.58 7.14 2.16
N THR A 146 -6.51 5.94 2.73
CA THR A 146 -6.66 4.68 2.00
C THR A 146 -8.07 4.54 1.40
N PHE A 147 -9.10 4.87 2.18
CA PHE A 147 -10.48 4.83 1.69
C PHE A 147 -10.73 5.83 0.56
N LEU A 148 -10.18 7.04 0.66
CA LEU A 148 -10.22 8.03 -0.41
C LEU A 148 -9.51 7.53 -1.68
N GLY A 149 -8.34 6.90 -1.55
CA GLY A 149 -7.65 6.28 -2.68
C GLY A 149 -8.47 5.18 -3.35
N LEU A 150 -9.17 4.35 -2.57
CA LEU A 150 -10.09 3.33 -3.11
C LEU A 150 -11.30 3.93 -3.82
N LEU A 151 -11.82 5.06 -3.33
CA LEU A 151 -12.88 5.80 -4.01
C LEU A 151 -12.37 6.38 -5.34
N MET A 152 -11.16 6.92 -5.37
CA MET A 152 -10.54 7.42 -6.60
C MET A 152 -10.33 6.30 -7.62
N ASP A 153 -9.83 5.14 -7.21
CA ASP A 153 -9.73 3.94 -8.07
C ASP A 153 -11.10 3.55 -8.66
N TYR A 154 -12.16 3.60 -7.85
CA TYR A 154 -13.51 3.27 -8.31
C TYR A 154 -14.04 4.30 -9.31
N LEU A 155 -13.85 5.59 -9.03
CA LEU A 155 -14.21 6.68 -9.95
C LEU A 155 -13.42 6.60 -11.26
N GLY A 156 -12.12 6.30 -11.20
CA GLY A 156 -11.27 6.11 -12.39
C GLY A 156 -11.82 5.01 -13.31
N LYS A 157 -12.19 3.85 -12.74
CA LYS A 157 -12.81 2.76 -13.50
C LYS A 157 -14.17 3.13 -14.10
N LEU A 158 -14.97 3.92 -13.39
CA LEU A 158 -16.22 4.42 -13.93
C LEU A 158 -15.98 5.37 -15.12
N LEU A 159 -15.02 6.29 -14.97
CA LEU A 159 -14.66 7.23 -16.02
C LEU A 159 -14.16 6.49 -17.27
N GLU A 160 -13.29 5.49 -17.14
CA GLU A 160 -12.80 4.66 -18.25
C GLU A 160 -13.93 4.04 -19.08
N THR A 161 -15.04 3.66 -18.44
CA THR A 161 -16.20 3.05 -19.11
C THR A 161 -17.23 4.05 -19.63
N CYS A 162 -17.21 5.29 -19.16
CA CYS A 162 -18.16 6.33 -19.56
C CYS A 162 -17.75 6.96 -20.89
N SER A 163 -18.74 7.41 -21.67
CA SER A 163 -18.51 8.06 -22.97
C SER A 163 -17.55 9.25 -22.90
N ILE A 164 -17.58 10.00 -21.79
CA ILE A 164 -16.67 11.12 -21.52
C ILE A 164 -15.22 10.63 -21.38
N GLY A 165 -14.96 9.54 -20.66
CA GLY A 165 -13.60 9.03 -20.49
C GLY A 165 -13.05 8.41 -21.76
N VAL A 166 -13.88 7.72 -22.56
CA VAL A 166 -13.49 7.24 -23.90
C VAL A 166 -13.12 8.42 -24.81
N TYR A 167 -13.93 9.49 -24.78
CA TYR A 167 -13.64 10.72 -25.53
C TYR A 167 -12.33 11.38 -25.08
N LEU A 168 -12.12 11.57 -23.77
CA LEU A 168 -10.89 12.13 -23.23
C LEU A 168 -9.66 11.26 -23.55
N ALA A 169 -9.77 9.93 -23.46
CA ALA A 169 -8.70 9.01 -23.82
C ALA A 169 -8.32 9.13 -25.30
N SER A 170 -9.29 9.36 -26.19
CA SER A 170 -9.04 9.59 -27.62
C SER A 170 -8.32 10.92 -27.90
N MET A 171 -8.34 11.88 -26.96
CA MET A 171 -7.67 13.17 -27.06
C MET A 171 -6.23 13.15 -26.51
N VAL A 172 -5.85 12.17 -25.67
CA VAL A 172 -4.50 12.07 -25.10
C VAL A 172 -3.40 11.92 -26.16
N PRO A 173 -3.55 11.08 -27.21
CA PRO A 173 -2.59 11.05 -28.31
C PRO A 173 -2.45 12.41 -29.00
N LEU A 174 -3.55 13.14 -29.20
CA LEU A 174 -3.54 14.46 -29.84
C LEU A 174 -2.73 15.48 -29.01
N ILE A 175 -2.86 15.48 -27.69
CA ILE A 175 -2.14 16.44 -26.83
C ILE A 175 -0.62 16.16 -26.78
N ILE A 176 -0.20 14.90 -26.90
CA ILE A 176 1.23 14.52 -26.91
C ILE A 176 1.89 14.82 -28.27
N PHE A 177 1.14 14.83 -29.37
CA PHE A 177 1.65 15.17 -30.70
C PHE A 177 1.63 16.69 -31.01
N PHE A 178 0.95 17.51 -30.20
CA PHE A 178 0.86 18.97 -30.36
C PHE A 178 1.73 19.76 -29.36
N ASN A 179 2.66 19.11 -28.66
CA ASN A 179 3.72 19.72 -27.83
C ASN A 179 5.08 19.17 -28.27
#